data_AF-A0A7S2VZ05-F1
#
_entry.id   AF-A0A7S2VZ05-F1
#
_cell.length_a   1.000
_cell.length_b   1.000
_cell.length_c   1.000
_cell.angle_alpha   90.00
_cell.angle_beta   90.00
_cell.angle_gamma   90.00
#
_symmetry.space_group_name_H-M   'P 1'
#
loop_
_entity.id
_entity.type
_entity.pdbx_description
1 polymer ?
#
loop_
_entity_poly.entity_id
_entity_poly.type
_entity_poly.pdbx_seq_one_letter_code
_entity_poly.pdbx_strand_id
1 'polypeptide(L)'
;VLVGTHGGLSCRMLARKLGDMVQQATERWNNRFIQGQEEDDEEYEARRRQFCETYAYHENDDDEDLQWKCNVDMVDDSIAQLFGRSIRGKKEFTDMSVVQKCSIAIARYGKDPLAELAYTWSVASDAGVFGAEMLFLNVHPLQQILPKSLLLREYERVLCRAVSEIGVDVNASCTYEHLHGLLSFVPGLGPRKAASLKQSVIRIGGVIASRRELLAKRLFGPVVYNNAVAFLRIRDTDALSNQYLHPLDDTRLHPDVYHRNTWAVKIAIDALEMGDNAAGGSTADKEDLAIVALREIKEDSHNEVQRLFDATKAEWERSINSPFNSSAWDPRINVPADSWRDKVEELDLDTFAEMIEQSGMGKWLT
;
A
#
# COMPACT_ATOMS: atom_id res chain seq x y z
N VAL A 1 -17.62 -6.76 -3.35
CA VAL A 1 -18.69 -6.15 -2.52
C VAL A 1 -18.42 -6.49 -1.07
N LEU A 2 -18.51 -5.51 -0.16
CA LEU A 2 -18.28 -5.74 1.27
C LEU A 2 -19.59 -5.58 2.06
N VAL A 3 -19.84 -6.51 2.98
CA VAL A 3 -21.04 -6.52 3.83
C VAL A 3 -20.64 -6.49 5.30
N GLY A 4 -21.12 -5.50 6.05
CA GLY A 4 -20.86 -5.37 7.50
C GLY A 4 -21.51 -6.49 8.32
N THR A 5 -20.86 -6.93 9.39
CA THR A 5 -21.31 -8.07 10.21
C THR A 5 -22.28 -7.69 11.34
N HIS A 6 -22.40 -6.41 11.71
CA HIS A 6 -23.17 -5.98 12.90
C HIS A 6 -24.66 -6.35 12.88
N GLY A 7 -25.28 -6.47 11.69
CA GLY A 7 -26.68 -6.89 11.56
C GLY A 7 -26.91 -8.40 11.75
N GLY A 8 -25.88 -9.16 12.12
CA GLY A 8 -25.99 -10.55 12.54
C GLY A 8 -26.55 -11.47 11.46
N LEU A 9 -27.69 -12.13 11.76
CA LEU A 9 -28.31 -13.09 10.83
C LEU A 9 -28.75 -12.44 9.51
N SER A 10 -29.32 -11.24 9.57
CA SER A 10 -29.80 -10.53 8.39
C SER A 10 -28.67 -10.18 7.42
N CYS A 11 -27.50 -9.78 7.94
CA CYS A 11 -26.32 -9.52 7.10
C CYS A 11 -25.79 -10.79 6.43
N ARG A 12 -25.81 -11.93 7.13
CA ARG A 12 -25.40 -13.22 6.54
C ARG A 12 -26.34 -13.66 5.42
N MET A 13 -27.65 -13.47 5.60
CA MET A 13 -28.63 -13.73 4.54
C MET A 13 -28.44 -12.79 3.34
N LEU A 14 -28.20 -11.50 3.61
CA LEU A 14 -27.93 -10.51 2.58
C LEU A 14 -26.65 -10.83 1.79
N ALA A 15 -25.56 -11.18 2.47
CA ALA A 15 -24.30 -11.55 1.85
C ALA A 15 -24.45 -12.77 0.92
N ARG A 16 -25.20 -13.80 1.36
CA ARG A 16 -25.52 -14.95 0.49
C ARG A 16 -26.31 -14.55 -0.74
N LYS A 17 -27.40 -13.79 -0.55
CA LYS A 17 -28.23 -13.32 -1.67
C LYS A 17 -27.44 -12.44 -2.64
N LEU A 18 -26.57 -11.56 -2.13
CA LEU A 18 -25.67 -10.75 -2.94
C LEU A 18 -24.65 -11.63 -3.68
N GLY A 19 -24.11 -12.67 -3.03
CA GLY A 19 -23.24 -13.65 -3.66
C GLY A 19 -23.89 -14.29 -4.88
N ASP A 20 -25.11 -14.79 -4.75
CA ASP A 20 -25.86 -15.40 -5.86
C ASP A 20 -26.10 -14.40 -7.01
N MET A 21 -26.49 -13.17 -6.68
CA MET A 21 -26.72 -12.12 -7.69
C MET A 21 -25.43 -11.69 -8.39
N VAL A 22 -24.34 -11.54 -7.65
CA VAL A 22 -23.03 -11.18 -8.19
C VAL A 22 -22.49 -12.29 -9.07
N GLN A 23 -22.60 -13.55 -8.65
CA GLN A 23 -22.20 -14.69 -9.45
C GLN A 23 -22.96 -14.73 -10.78
N GLN A 24 -24.29 -14.59 -10.76
CA GLN A 24 -25.10 -14.53 -11.98
C GLN A 24 -24.70 -13.36 -12.89
N ALA A 25 -24.43 -12.19 -12.32
CA ALA A 25 -23.98 -11.02 -13.07
C ALA A 25 -22.59 -11.24 -13.69
N THR A 26 -21.67 -11.84 -12.93
CA THR A 26 -20.32 -12.19 -13.39
C THR A 26 -20.35 -13.25 -14.48
N GLU A 27 -21.17 -14.29 -14.36
CA GLU A 27 -21.35 -15.32 -15.39
C GLU A 27 -21.92 -14.72 -16.69
N ARG A 28 -22.92 -13.84 -16.59
CA ARG A 28 -23.46 -13.11 -17.75
C ARG A 28 -22.40 -12.23 -18.40
N TRP A 29 -21.58 -11.53 -17.61
CA TRP A 29 -20.50 -10.71 -18.13
C TRP A 29 -19.42 -11.52 -18.84
N ASN A 30 -19.01 -12.64 -18.26
CA ASN A 30 -17.96 -13.47 -18.85
C ASN A 30 -18.47 -14.20 -20.10
N ASN A 31 -19.74 -14.60 -20.13
CA ASN A 31 -20.37 -15.24 -21.29
C ASN A 31 -21.01 -14.24 -22.27
N ARG A 32 -20.68 -12.94 -22.17
CA ARG A 32 -21.30 -11.87 -22.97
C ARG A 32 -21.20 -12.08 -24.49
N PHE A 33 -20.16 -12.77 -24.95
CA PHE A 33 -19.93 -13.09 -26.36
C PHE A 33 -20.41 -14.50 -26.77
N ILE A 34 -20.65 -15.39 -25.80
CA ILE A 34 -21.14 -16.77 -26.05
C ILE A 34 -22.67 -16.78 -26.14
N GLN A 35 -23.36 -15.89 -25.41
CA GLN A 35 -24.82 -15.75 -25.46
C GLN A 35 -25.36 -15.30 -26.83
N GLY A 36 -24.50 -14.82 -27.74
CA GLY A 36 -24.86 -14.45 -29.11
C GLY A 36 -25.09 -15.64 -30.06
N GLN A 37 -24.83 -16.90 -29.66
CA GLN A 37 -25.07 -18.05 -30.55
C GLN A 37 -26.56 -18.42 -30.69
N GLU A 38 -27.44 -17.88 -29.85
CA GLU A 38 -28.91 -18.11 -29.90
C GLU A 38 -29.70 -16.82 -30.23
N GLU A 39 -29.04 -15.69 -30.47
CA GLU A 39 -29.65 -14.39 -30.79
C GLU A 39 -29.41 -14.03 -32.27
N ASP A 40 -30.34 -13.34 -32.93
CA ASP A 40 -30.16 -12.86 -34.31
C ASP A 40 -28.92 -11.94 -34.39
N ASP A 41 -28.06 -12.16 -35.40
CA ASP A 41 -26.74 -11.53 -35.56
C ASP A 41 -26.78 -9.99 -35.43
N GLU A 42 -27.86 -9.35 -35.89
CA GLU A 42 -28.04 -7.89 -35.83
C GLU A 42 -28.23 -7.35 -34.40
N GLU A 43 -28.92 -8.09 -33.53
CA GLU A 43 -29.18 -7.69 -32.15
C GLU A 43 -27.94 -7.87 -31.27
N TYR A 44 -27.15 -8.92 -31.55
CA TYR A 44 -25.83 -9.11 -30.95
C TYR A 44 -24.86 -7.99 -31.34
N GLU A 45 -24.78 -7.65 -32.63
CA GLU A 45 -23.93 -6.57 -33.11
C GLU A 45 -24.33 -5.20 -32.55
N ALA A 46 -25.64 -4.91 -32.44
CA ALA A 46 -26.13 -3.66 -31.88
C ALA A 46 -25.74 -3.50 -30.39
N ARG A 47 -25.84 -4.57 -29.60
CA ARG A 47 -25.48 -4.58 -28.18
C ARG A 47 -23.97 -4.48 -27.98
N ARG A 48 -23.18 -5.17 -28.81
CA ARG A 48 -21.71 -5.05 -28.84
C ARG A 48 -21.29 -3.63 -29.16
N ARG A 49 -21.91 -3.01 -30.18
CA ARG A 49 -21.63 -1.63 -30.58
C ARG A 49 -21.99 -0.61 -29.49
N GLN A 50 -23.17 -0.74 -28.86
CA GLN A 50 -23.59 0.12 -27.75
C GLN A 50 -22.65 0.01 -26.54
N PHE A 51 -22.16 -1.21 -26.28
CA PHE A 51 -21.21 -1.46 -25.21
C PHE A 51 -19.83 -0.84 -25.49
N CYS A 52 -19.27 -1.04 -26.69
CA CYS A 52 -18.03 -0.40 -27.13
C CYS A 52 -18.14 1.14 -27.11
N GLU A 53 -19.30 1.71 -27.49
CA GLU A 53 -19.54 3.16 -27.38
C GLU A 53 -19.57 3.66 -25.93
N THR A 54 -20.07 2.84 -25.00
CA THR A 54 -20.22 3.22 -23.58
C THR A 54 -18.89 3.13 -22.80
N TYR A 55 -18.00 2.20 -23.19
CA TYR A 55 -16.76 1.89 -22.49
C TYR A 55 -15.52 2.04 -23.39
N ALA A 56 -15.50 3.08 -24.24
CA ALA A 56 -14.53 3.32 -25.32
C ALA A 56 -13.05 3.58 -24.92
N TYR A 57 -12.58 3.08 -23.77
CA TYR A 57 -11.18 3.14 -23.38
C TYR A 57 -10.75 1.76 -22.88
N HIS A 58 -9.72 1.20 -23.53
CA HIS A 58 -9.10 -0.11 -23.29
C HIS A 58 -9.69 -1.27 -24.13
N GLU A 59 -9.49 -1.20 -25.45
CA GLU A 59 -9.27 -2.42 -26.25
C GLU A 59 -7.76 -2.56 -26.40
N ASN A 60 -7.10 -3.23 -25.45
CA ASN A 60 -5.88 -3.95 -25.79
C ASN A 60 -6.35 -5.36 -26.21
N ASP A 61 -5.81 -5.92 -27.30
CA ASP A 61 -6.17 -7.27 -27.79
C ASP A 61 -5.94 -8.38 -26.75
N ASP A 62 -5.27 -8.09 -25.63
CA ASP A 62 -5.06 -9.00 -24.48
C ASP A 62 -6.28 -9.12 -23.53
N ASP A 63 -7.33 -8.29 -23.69
CA ASP A 63 -8.49 -8.26 -22.80
C ASP A 63 -9.58 -9.31 -23.14
N GLU A 64 -9.46 -10.02 -24.26
CA GLU A 64 -10.44 -11.08 -24.64
C GLU A 64 -10.47 -12.24 -23.63
N ASP A 65 -9.35 -12.50 -22.93
CA ASP A 65 -9.21 -13.58 -21.95
C ASP A 65 -9.48 -13.14 -20.49
N LEU A 66 -9.84 -11.87 -20.25
CA LEU A 66 -10.01 -11.36 -18.89
C LEU A 66 -11.34 -11.82 -18.27
N GLN A 67 -11.29 -12.93 -17.52
CA GLN A 67 -12.42 -13.40 -16.72
C GLN A 67 -12.65 -12.45 -15.54
N TRP A 68 -13.69 -11.60 -15.63
CA TRP A 68 -14.07 -10.73 -14.53
C TRP A 68 -14.53 -11.55 -13.34
N LYS A 69 -14.11 -11.16 -12.13
CA LYS A 69 -14.51 -11.79 -10.87
C LYS A 69 -14.88 -10.71 -9.87
N CYS A 70 -16.01 -10.90 -9.18
CA CYS A 70 -16.43 -10.03 -8.11
C CYS A 70 -16.79 -10.88 -6.89
N ASN A 71 -16.08 -10.64 -5.79
CA ASN A 71 -16.28 -11.38 -4.54
C ASN A 71 -17.26 -10.63 -3.62
N VAL A 72 -17.96 -11.37 -2.77
CA VAL A 72 -18.81 -10.81 -1.72
C VAL A 72 -18.27 -11.24 -0.37
N ASP A 73 -17.63 -10.31 0.34
CA ASP A 73 -16.94 -10.59 1.60
C ASP A 73 -17.65 -9.92 2.78
N MET A 74 -17.63 -10.60 3.92
CA MET A 74 -18.11 -10.05 5.18
C MET A 74 -16.96 -9.43 5.95
N VAL A 75 -17.18 -8.24 6.50
CA VAL A 75 -16.15 -7.47 7.21
C VAL A 75 -16.69 -6.99 8.56
N ASP A 76 -15.84 -6.97 9.57
CA ASP A 76 -16.17 -6.29 10.83
C ASP A 76 -16.36 -4.79 10.57
N ASP A 77 -17.59 -4.32 10.75
CA ASP A 77 -17.96 -2.94 10.52
C ASP A 77 -17.96 -2.12 11.81
N SER A 78 -17.41 -2.63 12.92
CA SER A 78 -17.33 -1.91 14.19
C SER A 78 -16.71 -0.51 14.05
N ILE A 79 -15.65 -0.37 13.27
CA ILE A 79 -15.00 0.93 12.98
C ILE A 79 -15.90 1.83 12.13
N ALA A 80 -16.56 1.25 11.13
CA ALA A 80 -17.50 1.97 10.28
C ALA A 80 -18.72 2.48 11.06
N GLN A 81 -19.22 1.67 12.01
CA GLN A 81 -20.31 2.04 12.92
C GLN A 81 -19.89 3.20 13.84
N LEU A 82 -18.63 3.26 14.27
CA LEU A 82 -18.08 4.43 14.99
C LEU A 82 -18.05 5.65 14.06
N PHE A 83 -17.48 5.52 12.86
CA PHE A 83 -17.39 6.63 11.91
C PHE A 83 -18.76 7.22 11.57
N GLY A 84 -19.76 6.38 11.23
CA GLY A 84 -21.08 6.85 10.82
C GLY A 84 -21.83 7.66 11.88
N ARG A 85 -21.50 7.46 13.17
CA ARG A 85 -22.10 8.19 14.31
C ARG A 85 -21.21 9.30 14.86
N SER A 86 -19.93 9.31 14.51
CA SER A 86 -18.93 10.27 14.98
C SER A 86 -19.18 11.69 14.45
N ILE A 87 -18.53 12.66 15.11
CA ILE A 87 -18.50 14.06 14.64
C ILE A 87 -17.72 14.17 13.32
N ARG A 88 -16.66 13.37 13.13
CA ARG A 88 -15.89 13.35 11.87
C ARG A 88 -16.77 12.95 10.68
N GLY A 89 -17.56 11.89 10.81
CA GLY A 89 -18.47 11.44 9.75
C GLY A 89 -19.55 12.47 9.44
N LYS A 90 -20.08 13.16 10.46
CA LYS A 90 -21.03 14.26 10.27
C LYS A 90 -20.41 15.46 9.56
N LYS A 91 -19.16 15.81 9.86
CA LYS A 91 -18.45 16.93 9.25
C LYS A 91 -18.02 16.64 7.80
N GLU A 92 -17.60 15.41 7.54
CA GLU A 92 -17.12 15.00 6.21
C GLU A 92 -18.29 14.79 5.24
N PHE A 93 -19.41 14.24 5.72
CA PHE A 93 -20.59 13.95 4.91
C PHE A 93 -21.86 14.53 5.53
N THR A 94 -22.06 15.84 5.41
CA THR A 94 -23.18 16.55 6.06
C THR A 94 -24.55 15.97 5.67
N ASP A 95 -24.78 15.72 4.38
CA ASP A 95 -26.11 15.39 3.84
C ASP A 95 -26.40 13.87 3.77
N MET A 96 -25.44 13.03 4.19
CA MET A 96 -25.60 11.57 4.12
C MET A 96 -26.17 10.98 5.41
N SER A 97 -26.99 9.95 5.26
CA SER A 97 -27.48 9.15 6.39
C SER A 97 -26.35 8.39 7.09
N VAL A 98 -26.60 7.96 8.34
CA VAL A 98 -25.64 7.15 9.11
C VAL A 98 -25.26 5.87 8.36
N VAL A 99 -26.24 5.20 7.72
CA VAL A 99 -26.01 3.96 6.98
C VAL A 99 -25.08 4.18 5.78
N GLN A 100 -25.29 5.25 5.01
CA GLN A 100 -24.41 5.60 3.89
C GLN A 100 -22.98 5.89 4.35
N LYS A 101 -22.82 6.61 5.46
CA LYS A 101 -21.51 6.88 6.08
C LYS A 101 -20.82 5.59 6.51
N CYS A 102 -21.56 4.66 7.13
CA CYS A 102 -21.03 3.34 7.48
C CYS A 102 -20.57 2.58 6.22
N SER A 103 -21.36 2.57 5.15
CA SER A 103 -20.98 1.91 3.90
C SER A 103 -19.70 2.48 3.29
N ILE A 104 -19.52 3.80 3.32
CA ILE A 104 -18.28 4.47 2.88
C ILE A 104 -17.10 4.01 3.75
N ALA A 105 -17.26 3.99 5.07
CA ALA A 105 -16.19 3.57 5.97
C ALA A 105 -15.85 2.08 5.83
N ILE A 106 -16.82 1.20 5.57
CA ILE A 106 -16.55 -0.21 5.23
C ILE A 106 -15.70 -0.31 3.96
N ALA A 107 -16.04 0.46 2.93
CA ALA A 107 -15.29 0.48 1.68
C ALA A 107 -13.85 1.00 1.89
N ARG A 108 -13.67 2.05 2.70
CA ARG A 108 -12.34 2.57 3.05
C ARG A 108 -11.54 1.56 3.86
N TYR A 109 -12.16 0.92 4.85
CA TYR A 109 -11.52 -0.11 5.67
C TYR A 109 -11.10 -1.32 4.83
N GLY A 110 -11.90 -1.70 3.84
CA GLY A 110 -11.52 -2.75 2.90
C GLY A 110 -10.32 -2.39 2.00
N LYS A 111 -10.09 -1.10 1.74
CA LYS A 111 -8.93 -0.63 0.98
C LYS A 111 -7.70 -0.47 1.86
N ASP A 112 -7.85 0.17 3.02
CA ASP A 112 -6.78 0.44 3.96
C ASP A 112 -7.34 0.41 5.41
N PRO A 113 -7.25 -0.75 6.08
CA PRO A 113 -7.67 -0.90 7.47
C PRO A 113 -6.90 0.04 8.42
N LEU A 114 -5.60 0.24 8.17
CA LEU A 114 -4.74 1.02 9.04
C LEU A 114 -5.09 2.51 8.98
N ALA A 115 -5.36 3.03 7.79
CA ALA A 115 -5.79 4.41 7.63
C ALA A 115 -7.10 4.69 8.37
N GLU A 116 -8.12 3.83 8.22
CA GLU A 116 -9.39 4.01 8.92
C GLU A 116 -9.25 3.89 10.44
N LEU A 117 -8.42 2.96 10.92
CA LEU A 117 -8.09 2.86 12.35
C LEU A 117 -7.37 4.13 12.84
N ALA A 118 -6.36 4.61 12.11
CA ALA A 118 -5.62 5.81 12.46
C ALA A 118 -6.53 7.06 12.41
N TYR A 119 -7.50 7.10 11.50
CA TYR A 119 -8.44 8.21 11.37
C TYR A 119 -9.36 8.35 12.60
N THR A 120 -9.56 7.29 13.39
CA THR A 120 -10.25 7.37 14.68
C THR A 120 -9.56 8.27 15.72
N TRP A 121 -8.27 8.57 15.51
CA TRP A 121 -7.46 9.46 16.34
C TRP A 121 -7.39 10.89 15.82
N SER A 122 -8.03 11.22 14.69
CA SER A 122 -7.96 12.55 14.07
C SER A 122 -8.60 13.66 14.92
N VAL A 123 -9.63 13.32 15.71
CA VAL A 123 -10.41 14.28 16.50
C VAL A 123 -10.20 14.01 17.98
N ALA A 124 -9.86 15.06 18.73
CA ALA A 124 -9.84 15.01 20.19
C ALA A 124 -11.27 15.05 20.74
N SER A 125 -11.51 14.32 21.82
CA SER A 125 -12.72 14.45 22.64
C SER A 125 -12.86 15.85 23.24
N ASP A 126 -14.02 16.17 23.81
CA ASP A 126 -14.28 17.44 24.52
C ASP A 126 -13.28 17.69 25.67
N ALA A 127 -12.67 16.62 26.21
CA ALA A 127 -11.63 16.69 27.23
C ALA A 127 -10.20 16.82 26.65
N GLY A 128 -10.04 17.01 25.34
CA GLY A 128 -8.75 17.13 24.66
C GLY A 128 -8.00 15.81 24.47
N VAL A 129 -8.61 14.66 24.76
CA VAL A 129 -8.00 13.33 24.63
C VAL A 129 -8.21 12.78 23.21
N PHE A 130 -7.12 12.43 22.53
CA PHE A 130 -7.14 11.76 21.23
C PHE A 130 -7.34 10.25 21.36
N GLY A 131 -7.95 9.63 20.35
CA GLY A 131 -8.16 8.17 20.33
C GLY A 131 -9.27 7.67 21.24
N ALA A 132 -10.04 8.56 21.90
CA ALA A 132 -11.12 8.18 22.79
C ALA A 132 -12.16 7.26 22.12
N GLU A 133 -12.32 7.37 20.81
CA GLU A 133 -13.22 6.51 20.05
C GLU A 133 -12.78 5.04 19.99
N MET A 134 -11.47 4.76 20.02
CA MET A 134 -10.95 3.39 20.06
C MET A 134 -11.37 2.65 21.32
N LEU A 135 -11.67 3.36 22.42
CA LEU A 135 -12.11 2.73 23.67
C LEU A 135 -13.51 2.09 23.54
N PHE A 136 -14.28 2.45 22.51
CA PHE A 136 -15.57 1.83 22.22
C PHE A 136 -15.44 0.59 21.33
N LEU A 137 -14.27 0.33 20.74
CA LEU A 137 -14.00 -0.95 20.09
C LEU A 137 -13.75 -2.01 21.16
N ASN A 138 -14.37 -3.17 21.00
CA ASN A 138 -14.15 -4.31 21.88
C ASN A 138 -13.05 -5.20 21.29
N VAL A 139 -11.80 -4.86 21.60
CA VAL A 139 -10.62 -5.56 21.06
C VAL A 139 -10.32 -6.83 21.85
N HIS A 140 -10.64 -6.84 23.15
CA HIS A 140 -10.45 -8.00 24.03
C HIS A 140 -11.52 -8.06 25.13
N PRO A 141 -12.07 -9.25 25.49
CA PRO A 141 -13.11 -9.38 26.52
C PRO A 141 -12.72 -8.78 27.88
N LEU A 142 -11.44 -8.85 28.23
CA LEU A 142 -10.89 -8.30 29.47
C LEU A 142 -10.38 -6.85 29.32
N GLN A 143 -10.67 -6.14 28.24
CA GLN A 143 -10.17 -4.76 28.11
C GLN A 143 -10.70 -3.83 29.21
N GLN A 144 -11.92 -4.08 29.70
CA GLN A 144 -12.61 -3.21 30.66
C GLN A 144 -11.97 -3.21 32.06
N ILE A 145 -11.14 -4.20 32.39
CA ILE A 145 -10.41 -4.23 33.67
C ILE A 145 -9.16 -3.33 33.66
N LEU A 146 -8.73 -2.87 32.48
CA LEU A 146 -7.54 -2.04 32.33
C LEU A 146 -7.87 -0.55 32.44
N PRO A 147 -6.97 0.28 33.01
CA PRO A 147 -7.12 1.72 32.97
C PRO A 147 -7.18 2.24 31.53
N LYS A 148 -8.14 3.13 31.23
CA LYS A 148 -8.33 3.71 29.88
C LYS A 148 -7.08 4.42 29.36
N SER A 149 -6.32 5.07 30.23
CA SER A 149 -5.06 5.74 29.89
C SER A 149 -3.97 4.75 29.44
N LEU A 150 -3.92 3.57 30.06
CA LEU A 150 -3.01 2.49 29.68
C LEU A 150 -3.40 1.94 28.30
N LEU A 151 -4.69 1.67 28.08
CA LEU A 151 -5.20 1.19 26.79
C LEU A 151 -4.86 2.15 25.65
N LEU A 152 -5.15 3.45 25.81
CA LEU A 152 -4.84 4.45 24.79
C LEU A 152 -3.34 4.49 24.46
N ARG A 153 -2.47 4.41 25.47
CA ARG A 153 -1.02 4.39 25.28
C ARG A 153 -0.55 3.17 24.50
N GLU A 154 -1.08 1.99 24.80
CA GLU A 154 -0.71 0.77 24.08
C GLU A 154 -1.29 0.76 22.65
N TYR A 155 -2.50 1.28 22.43
CA TYR A 155 -3.05 1.49 21.08
C TYR A 155 -2.19 2.44 20.26
N GLU A 156 -1.78 3.59 20.83
CA GLU A 156 -0.86 4.53 20.18
C GLU A 156 0.44 3.84 19.79
N ARG A 157 1.03 3.06 20.70
CA ARG A 157 2.29 2.33 20.45
C ARG A 157 2.16 1.35 19.28
N VAL A 158 1.08 0.56 19.23
CA VAL A 158 0.84 -0.41 18.16
C VAL A 158 0.62 0.30 16.83
N LEU A 159 -0.16 1.38 16.80
CA LEU A 159 -0.39 2.18 15.59
C LEU A 159 0.91 2.84 15.09
N CYS A 160 1.72 3.42 15.98
CA CYS A 160 3.04 3.94 15.64
C CYS A 160 3.94 2.87 15.02
N ARG A 161 3.95 1.66 15.58
CA ARG A 161 4.72 0.54 15.02
C ARG A 161 4.23 0.15 13.63
N ALA A 162 2.92 -0.08 13.48
CA ALA A 162 2.33 -0.47 12.19
C ALA A 162 2.55 0.60 11.11
N VAL A 163 2.36 1.89 11.45
CA VAL A 163 2.59 3.00 10.52
C VAL A 163 4.06 3.12 10.13
N SER A 164 4.98 2.94 11.07
CA SER A 164 6.43 2.93 10.78
C SER A 164 6.83 1.74 9.91
N GLU A 165 6.23 0.58 10.17
CA GLU A 165 6.44 -0.64 9.43
C GLU A 165 5.78 -0.61 8.06
N ILE A 166 4.82 0.25 7.76
CA ILE A 166 4.27 0.39 6.40
C ILE A 166 4.91 1.58 5.69
N GLY A 167 4.98 2.74 6.34
CA GLY A 167 5.34 4.03 5.75
C GLY A 167 4.12 4.74 5.17
N VAL A 168 4.15 6.08 5.13
CA VAL A 168 2.99 6.92 4.82
C VAL A 168 3.28 7.76 3.59
N ASP A 169 2.37 7.75 2.61
CA ASP A 169 2.42 8.72 1.52
C ASP A 169 2.03 10.11 2.04
N VAL A 170 2.97 11.04 2.00
CA VAL A 170 2.80 12.39 2.53
C VAL A 170 1.77 13.20 1.72
N ASN A 171 1.77 13.07 0.40
CA ASN A 171 0.88 13.86 -0.47
C ASN A 171 -0.55 13.35 -0.38
N ALA A 172 -0.74 12.02 -0.41
CA ALA A 172 -2.06 11.43 -0.24
C ALA A 172 -2.64 11.75 1.15
N SER A 173 -1.83 11.69 2.20
CA SER A 173 -2.27 11.96 3.58
C SER A 173 -2.53 13.44 3.87
N CYS A 174 -1.94 14.36 3.10
CA CYS A 174 -2.27 15.78 3.17
C CYS A 174 -3.53 16.12 2.35
N THR A 175 -3.73 15.43 1.23
CA THR A 175 -4.88 15.65 0.32
C THR A 175 -6.18 15.05 0.86
N TYR A 176 -6.16 13.80 1.32
CA TYR A 176 -7.36 13.07 1.73
C TYR A 176 -7.52 13.04 3.25
N GLU A 177 -8.69 13.48 3.76
CA GLU A 177 -8.93 13.59 5.20
C GLU A 177 -8.82 12.26 5.95
N HIS A 178 -9.36 11.19 5.37
CA HIS A 178 -9.33 9.85 5.99
C HIS A 178 -7.93 9.25 6.08
N LEU A 179 -6.99 9.63 5.20
CA LEU A 179 -5.60 9.19 5.26
C LEU A 179 -4.76 10.04 6.23
N HIS A 180 -5.23 11.24 6.57
CA HIS A 180 -4.51 12.17 7.43
C HIS A 180 -4.16 11.59 8.81
N GLY A 181 -5.00 10.68 9.33
CA GLY A 181 -4.76 9.99 10.60
C GLY A 181 -3.39 9.31 10.67
N LEU A 182 -2.91 8.76 9.55
CA LEU A 182 -1.63 8.07 9.46
C LEU A 182 -0.44 8.95 9.88
N LEU A 183 -0.46 10.24 9.47
CA LEU A 183 0.62 11.18 9.78
C LEU A 183 0.80 11.42 11.29
N SER A 184 -0.25 11.23 12.09
CA SER A 184 -0.17 11.41 13.54
C SER A 184 0.71 10.35 14.22
N PHE A 185 0.89 9.20 13.58
CA PHE A 185 1.62 8.05 14.12
C PHE A 185 3.01 7.86 13.50
N VAL A 186 3.41 8.76 12.58
CA VAL A 186 4.77 8.76 12.06
C VAL A 186 5.74 9.18 13.18
N PRO A 187 6.86 8.47 13.39
CA PRO A 187 7.84 8.82 14.41
C PRO A 187 8.30 10.28 14.34
N GLY A 188 8.27 10.97 15.47
CA GLY A 188 8.60 12.39 15.55
C GLY A 188 7.44 13.35 15.25
N LEU A 189 6.38 12.85 14.61
CA LEU A 189 5.10 13.54 14.48
C LEU A 189 4.18 13.23 15.67
N GLY A 190 2.94 13.69 15.55
CA GLY A 190 1.88 13.65 16.55
C GLY A 190 0.72 14.49 16.04
N PRO A 191 -0.49 14.41 16.63
CA PRO A 191 -1.69 15.03 16.06
C PRO A 191 -1.52 16.52 15.73
N ARG A 192 -0.85 17.27 16.62
CA ARG A 192 -0.56 18.71 16.41
C ARG A 192 0.39 18.98 15.24
N LYS A 193 1.47 18.20 15.13
CA LYS A 193 2.47 18.37 14.07
C LYS A 193 1.93 17.91 12.72
N ALA A 194 1.15 16.83 12.70
CA ALA A 194 0.47 16.34 11.50
C ALA A 194 -0.50 17.39 10.95
N ALA A 195 -1.35 17.97 11.79
CA ALA A 195 -2.26 19.05 11.39
C ALA A 195 -1.49 20.28 10.87
N SER A 196 -0.41 20.67 11.56
CA SER A 196 0.46 21.77 11.11
C SER A 196 1.12 21.48 9.77
N LEU A 197 1.56 20.24 9.53
CA LEU A 197 2.14 19.82 8.25
C LEU A 197 1.13 19.99 7.13
N LYS A 198 -0.08 19.45 7.28
CA LYS A 198 -1.15 19.57 6.28
C LYS A 198 -1.43 21.04 5.94
N GLN A 199 -1.56 21.91 6.94
CA GLN A 199 -1.79 23.34 6.70
C GLN A 199 -0.61 24.02 5.99
N SER A 200 0.62 23.65 6.33
CA SER A 200 1.81 24.18 5.67
C SER A 200 1.93 23.67 4.24
N VAL A 201 1.60 22.40 3.95
CA VAL A 201 1.59 21.83 2.60
C VAL A 201 0.58 22.55 1.71
N ILE A 202 -0.64 22.79 2.21
CA ILE A 202 -1.66 23.57 1.49
C ILE A 202 -1.13 24.98 1.15
N ARG A 203 -0.39 25.62 2.05
CA ARG A 203 0.16 26.96 1.84
C ARG A 203 1.23 27.02 0.75
N ILE A 204 2.01 25.96 0.55
CA ILE A 204 3.13 25.92 -0.40
C ILE A 204 2.75 25.38 -1.78
N GLY A 205 1.45 25.19 -2.07
CA GLY A 205 0.96 24.70 -3.35
C GLY A 205 0.38 23.27 -3.33
N GLY A 206 0.27 22.65 -2.16
CA GLY A 206 -0.49 21.40 -1.97
C GLY A 206 0.27 20.11 -2.25
N VAL A 207 1.46 20.17 -2.84
CA VAL A 207 2.24 18.98 -3.24
C VAL A 207 3.70 19.12 -2.80
N ILE A 208 4.29 18.01 -2.36
CA ILE A 208 5.70 17.87 -2.03
C ILE A 208 6.39 17.02 -3.10
N ALA A 209 7.42 17.58 -3.71
CA ALA A 209 8.16 16.98 -4.82
C ALA A 209 9.24 15.98 -4.39
N SER A 210 9.89 16.26 -3.26
CA SER A 210 11.00 15.46 -2.76
C SER A 210 11.08 15.54 -1.24
N ARG A 211 11.64 14.51 -0.61
CA ARG A 211 11.86 14.47 0.83
C ARG A 211 12.74 15.63 1.29
N ARG A 212 13.68 16.09 0.47
CA ARG A 212 14.53 17.25 0.81
C ARG A 212 13.72 18.55 0.91
N GLU A 213 12.62 18.64 0.18
CA GLU A 213 11.74 19.80 0.16
C GLU A 213 11.06 20.04 1.53
N LEU A 214 10.82 18.98 2.29
CA LEU A 214 10.28 19.05 3.66
C LEU A 214 11.17 19.89 4.58
N LEU A 215 12.49 19.76 4.43
CA LEU A 215 13.47 20.54 5.18
C LEU A 215 13.67 21.93 4.56
N ALA A 216 13.80 22.01 3.23
CA ALA A 216 14.04 23.27 2.52
C ALA A 216 12.91 24.30 2.72
N LYS A 217 11.65 23.84 2.67
CA LYS A 217 10.45 24.66 2.91
C LYS A 217 10.14 24.85 4.40
N ARG A 218 11.03 24.40 5.31
CA ARG A 218 10.90 24.50 6.77
C ARG A 218 9.58 23.90 7.31
N LEU A 219 9.12 22.81 6.71
CA LEU A 219 7.92 22.10 7.17
C LEU A 219 8.20 21.33 8.46
N PHE A 220 9.45 20.87 8.63
CA PHE A 220 9.92 20.24 9.85
C PHE A 220 11.15 20.96 10.42
N GLY A 221 11.29 20.90 11.75
CA GLY A 221 12.57 21.14 12.40
C GLY A 221 13.54 19.97 12.15
N PRO A 222 14.85 20.17 12.27
CA PRO A 222 15.87 19.19 11.88
C PRO A 222 15.73 17.84 12.62
N VAL A 223 15.42 17.87 13.93
CA VAL A 223 15.21 16.64 14.72
C VAL A 223 13.98 15.87 14.26
N VAL A 224 12.89 16.58 13.95
CA VAL A 224 11.65 15.94 13.49
C VAL A 224 11.83 15.37 12.09
N TYR A 225 12.53 16.11 11.22
CA TYR A 225 12.87 15.65 9.89
C TYR A 225 13.63 14.32 9.94
N ASN A 226 14.73 14.26 10.70
CA ASN A 226 15.56 13.06 10.82
C ASN A 226 14.78 11.86 11.36
N ASN A 227 13.85 12.07 12.30
CA ASN A 227 13.06 10.99 12.87
C ASN A 227 11.94 10.52 11.92
N ALA A 228 11.33 11.42 11.14
CA ALA A 228 10.13 11.13 10.37
C ALA A 228 10.40 10.72 8.92
N VAL A 229 11.46 11.26 8.30
CA VAL A 229 11.60 11.27 6.84
C VAL A 229 11.75 9.88 6.22
N ALA A 230 12.34 8.91 6.92
CA ALA A 230 12.44 7.52 6.44
C ALA A 230 11.07 6.83 6.31
N PHE A 231 10.06 7.31 7.05
CA PHE A 231 8.71 6.75 7.06
C PHE A 231 7.77 7.51 6.12
N LEU A 232 8.16 8.69 5.63
CA LEU A 232 7.36 9.50 4.70
C LEU A 232 7.75 9.16 3.27
N ARG A 233 6.84 8.62 2.48
CA ARG A 233 7.03 8.28 1.07
C ARG A 233 6.44 9.36 0.19
N ILE A 234 7.08 9.57 -0.96
CA ILE A 234 6.57 10.43 -2.03
C ILE A 234 6.35 9.53 -3.23
N ARG A 235 5.09 9.23 -3.50
CA ARG A 235 4.69 8.43 -4.66
C ARG A 235 4.51 9.33 -5.86
N ASP A 236 4.73 8.73 -7.02
CA ASP A 236 4.38 9.36 -8.26
C ASP A 236 2.86 9.57 -8.32
N THR A 237 2.46 10.76 -8.73
CA THR A 237 1.06 11.18 -8.84
C THR A 237 0.93 12.05 -10.07
N ASP A 238 -0.27 12.14 -10.65
CA ASP A 238 -0.49 12.95 -11.86
C ASP A 238 -0.03 14.42 -11.68
N ALA A 239 -0.14 14.94 -10.46
CA ALA A 239 0.33 16.28 -10.09
C ALA A 239 1.86 16.45 -10.11
N LEU A 240 2.60 15.35 -10.03
CA LEU A 240 4.06 15.27 -10.09
C LEU A 240 4.59 14.73 -11.42
N SER A 241 3.72 14.46 -12.40
CA SER A 241 4.09 13.89 -13.71
C SER A 241 5.19 14.65 -14.47
N ASN A 242 5.27 15.97 -14.28
CA ASN A 242 6.29 16.83 -14.89
C ASN A 242 7.52 17.05 -14.00
N GLN A 243 7.58 16.42 -12.82
CA GLN A 243 8.64 16.61 -11.85
C GLN A 243 9.53 15.39 -11.77
N TYR A 244 10.82 15.65 -11.62
CA TYR A 244 11.79 14.60 -11.48
C TYR A 244 11.75 14.03 -10.05
N LEU A 245 11.21 12.82 -9.93
CA LEU A 245 11.14 12.10 -8.66
C LEU A 245 12.36 11.18 -8.49
N HIS A 246 13.01 11.31 -7.34
CA HIS A 246 14.09 10.42 -6.97
C HIS A 246 13.52 9.03 -6.65
N PRO A 247 13.99 7.94 -7.28
CA PRO A 247 13.36 6.61 -7.16
C PRO A 247 13.38 6.07 -5.73
N LEU A 248 14.35 6.51 -4.91
CA LEU A 248 14.46 6.10 -3.50
C LEU A 248 13.51 6.86 -2.56
N ASP A 249 12.84 7.94 -2.99
CA ASP A 249 11.90 8.70 -2.14
C ASP A 249 10.58 7.92 -1.87
N ASP A 250 10.28 6.87 -2.64
CA ASP A 250 9.19 5.91 -2.35
C ASP A 250 9.67 4.65 -1.59
N THR A 251 10.95 4.60 -1.21
CA THR A 251 11.52 3.48 -0.44
C THR A 251 11.61 3.81 1.05
N ARG A 252 11.95 2.83 1.88
CA ARG A 252 12.19 3.06 3.33
C ARG A 252 13.58 3.60 3.65
N LEU A 253 14.42 3.80 2.63
CA LEU A 253 15.77 4.30 2.85
C LEU A 253 15.71 5.73 3.37
N HIS A 254 16.49 5.99 4.41
CA HIS A 254 16.66 7.35 4.91
C HIS A 254 17.43 8.20 3.87
N PRO A 255 17.04 9.45 3.60
CA PRO A 255 17.70 10.33 2.63
C PRO A 255 19.21 10.48 2.81
N ASP A 256 19.71 10.43 4.04
CA ASP A 256 21.15 10.44 4.32
C ASP A 256 21.93 9.34 3.59
N VAL A 257 21.30 8.18 3.33
CA VAL A 257 21.94 7.04 2.66
C VAL A 257 22.26 7.36 1.20
N TYR A 258 21.41 8.13 0.51
CA TYR A 258 21.55 8.39 -0.93
C TYR A 258 21.89 9.83 -1.29
N HIS A 259 21.63 10.81 -0.42
CA HIS A 259 22.05 12.20 -0.65
C HIS A 259 23.36 12.56 0.03
N ARG A 260 23.61 12.06 1.25
CA ARG A 260 24.81 12.43 2.01
C ARG A 260 25.96 11.47 1.77
N ASN A 261 25.66 10.17 1.80
CA ASN A 261 26.67 9.12 1.76
C ASN A 261 26.74 8.39 0.41
N THR A 262 25.75 8.60 -0.48
CA THR A 262 25.64 8.02 -1.84
C THR A 262 25.83 6.49 -1.91
N TRP A 263 25.63 5.77 -0.81
CA TRP A 263 25.88 4.32 -0.73
C TRP A 263 24.96 3.51 -1.64
N ALA A 264 23.65 3.81 -1.60
CA ALA A 264 22.67 3.08 -2.42
C ALA A 264 22.93 3.25 -3.92
N VAL A 265 23.35 4.46 -4.31
CA VAL A 265 23.76 4.80 -5.67
C VAL A 265 24.99 4.02 -6.09
N LYS A 266 26.02 3.97 -5.23
CA LYS A 266 27.25 3.24 -5.54
C LYS A 266 27.00 1.74 -5.69
N ILE A 267 26.21 1.15 -4.78
CA ILE A 267 25.83 -0.27 -4.86
C ILE A 267 25.12 -0.56 -6.18
N ALA A 268 24.24 0.32 -6.65
CA ALA A 268 23.54 0.16 -7.91
C ALA A 268 24.49 0.19 -9.12
N ILE A 269 25.41 1.16 -9.16
CA ILE A 269 26.40 1.27 -10.24
C ILE A 269 27.33 0.05 -10.26
N ASP A 270 27.80 -0.38 -9.09
CA ASP A 270 28.67 -1.55 -8.95
C ASP A 270 27.94 -2.84 -9.40
N ALA A 271 26.64 -2.98 -9.08
CA ALA A 271 25.83 -4.14 -9.48
C ALA A 271 25.61 -4.26 -10.99
N LEU A 272 25.54 -3.13 -11.71
CA LEU A 272 25.38 -3.10 -13.17
C LEU A 272 26.72 -3.08 -13.92
N GLU A 273 27.85 -3.19 -13.23
CA GLU A 273 29.21 -3.04 -13.80
C GLU A 273 29.38 -1.74 -14.62
N MET A 274 28.54 -0.73 -14.38
CA MET A 274 28.57 0.56 -15.09
C MET A 274 29.78 1.42 -14.70
N GLY A 275 30.52 1.00 -13.66
CA GLY A 275 31.60 1.74 -13.02
C GLY A 275 32.82 2.07 -13.90
N ASP A 276 33.13 1.25 -14.91
CA ASP A 276 34.33 1.47 -15.73
C ASP A 276 34.16 2.58 -16.79
N ASN A 277 32.92 2.93 -17.15
CA ASN A 277 32.62 3.97 -18.14
C ASN A 277 32.40 5.38 -17.55
N ALA A 278 32.26 5.51 -16.22
CA ALA A 278 31.88 6.75 -15.55
C ALA A 278 33.03 7.56 -14.92
N ALA A 279 34.28 7.09 -15.08
CA ALA A 279 35.45 7.66 -14.39
C ALA A 279 35.82 9.11 -14.79
N GLY A 280 35.24 9.65 -15.88
CA GLY A 280 35.57 10.99 -16.42
C GLY A 280 34.49 12.08 -16.31
N GLY A 281 33.28 11.79 -15.83
CA GLY A 281 32.13 12.72 -15.84
C GLY A 281 32.07 13.70 -14.65
N SER A 282 31.31 14.79 -14.79
CA SER A 282 31.07 15.77 -13.71
C SER A 282 30.19 15.17 -12.60
N THR A 283 30.16 15.79 -11.41
CA THR A 283 29.37 15.28 -10.27
C THR A 283 27.87 15.19 -10.56
N ALA A 284 27.32 16.09 -11.38
CA ALA A 284 25.91 16.06 -11.78
C ALA A 284 25.61 14.88 -12.72
N ASP A 285 26.51 14.63 -13.69
CA ASP A 285 26.36 13.51 -14.62
C ASP A 285 26.36 12.17 -13.88
N LYS A 286 27.12 12.07 -12.78
CA LYS A 286 27.17 10.87 -11.92
C LYS A 286 25.88 10.65 -11.13
N GLU A 287 25.20 11.71 -10.69
CA GLU A 287 23.89 11.59 -10.03
C GLU A 287 22.81 11.15 -11.02
N ASP A 288 22.83 11.67 -12.24
CA ASP A 288 21.88 11.26 -13.28
C ASP A 288 22.10 9.81 -13.72
N LEU A 289 23.36 9.40 -13.96
CA LEU A 289 23.74 8.01 -14.24
C LEU A 289 23.31 7.07 -13.10
N ALA A 290 23.51 7.48 -11.86
CA ALA A 290 23.12 6.71 -10.70
C ALA A 290 21.61 6.47 -10.61
N ILE A 291 20.82 7.47 -10.96
CA ILE A 291 19.36 7.35 -10.92
C ILE A 291 18.86 6.50 -12.07
N VAL A 292 19.49 6.57 -13.25
CA VAL A 292 19.22 5.65 -14.37
C VAL A 292 19.52 4.21 -13.93
N ALA A 293 20.70 3.94 -13.37
CA ALA A 293 21.07 2.63 -12.83
C ALA A 293 20.07 2.11 -11.80
N LEU A 294 19.61 2.97 -10.88
CA LEU A 294 18.61 2.61 -9.87
C LEU A 294 17.23 2.29 -10.48
N ARG A 295 16.84 2.97 -11.55
CA ARG A 295 15.59 2.68 -12.26
C ARG A 295 15.70 1.35 -13.02
N GLU A 296 16.81 1.14 -13.71
CA GLU A 296 17.11 -0.09 -14.44
C GLU A 296 17.13 -1.30 -13.50
N ILE A 297 17.83 -1.23 -12.36
CA ILE A 297 17.78 -2.28 -11.33
C ILE A 297 16.36 -2.51 -10.83
N LYS A 298 15.56 -1.45 -10.65
CA LYS A 298 14.19 -1.57 -10.16
C LYS A 298 13.30 -2.28 -11.18
N GLU A 299 13.46 -1.98 -12.46
CA GLU A 299 12.76 -2.63 -13.57
C GLU A 299 13.23 -4.09 -13.74
N ASP A 300 14.54 -4.34 -13.75
CA ASP A 300 15.13 -5.68 -13.82
C ASP A 300 14.73 -6.54 -12.63
N SER A 301 14.75 -6.00 -11.41
CA SER A 301 14.31 -6.73 -10.22
C SER A 301 12.83 -7.08 -10.30
N HIS A 302 12.00 -6.20 -10.85
CA HIS A 302 10.57 -6.49 -11.04
C HIS A 302 10.37 -7.61 -12.06
N ASN A 303 11.06 -7.53 -13.19
CA ASN A 303 11.04 -8.55 -14.23
C ASN A 303 11.59 -9.88 -13.73
N GLU A 304 12.64 -9.87 -12.91
CA GLU A 304 13.24 -11.07 -12.33
C GLU A 304 12.35 -11.71 -11.27
N VAL A 305 11.71 -10.92 -10.40
CA VAL A 305 10.71 -11.44 -9.46
C VAL A 305 9.53 -12.05 -10.20
N GLN A 306 9.07 -11.41 -11.27
CA GLN A 306 8.00 -11.94 -12.12
C GLN A 306 8.44 -13.24 -12.81
N ARG A 307 9.65 -13.27 -13.39
CA ARG A 307 10.23 -14.46 -14.03
C ARG A 307 10.37 -15.61 -13.04
N LEU A 308 10.88 -15.34 -11.84
CA LEU A 308 10.99 -16.32 -10.76
C LEU A 308 9.61 -16.81 -10.34
N PHE A 309 8.63 -15.92 -10.15
CA PHE A 309 7.26 -16.29 -9.84
C PHE A 309 6.65 -17.19 -10.93
N ASP A 310 6.82 -16.86 -12.21
CA ASP A 310 6.27 -17.63 -13.31
C ASP A 310 6.98 -19.00 -13.49
N ALA A 311 8.30 -19.04 -13.28
CA ALA A 311 9.05 -20.30 -13.26
C ALA A 311 8.60 -21.20 -12.10
N THR A 312 8.46 -20.61 -10.92
CA THR A 312 7.97 -21.22 -9.67
C THR A 312 6.55 -21.76 -9.85
N LYS A 313 5.65 -20.96 -10.44
CA LYS A 313 4.30 -21.36 -10.83
C LYS A 313 4.32 -22.55 -11.79
N ALA A 314 5.14 -22.50 -12.85
CA ALA A 314 5.22 -23.57 -13.84
C ALA A 314 5.80 -24.87 -13.28
N GLU A 315 6.70 -24.81 -12.30
CA GLU A 315 7.19 -25.98 -11.56
C GLU A 315 6.10 -26.56 -10.66
N TRP A 316 5.37 -25.72 -9.94
CA TRP A 316 4.27 -26.14 -9.10
C TRP A 316 3.18 -26.85 -9.93
N GLU A 317 2.77 -26.27 -11.05
CA GLU A 317 1.78 -26.85 -11.96
C GLU A 317 2.24 -28.20 -12.53
N ARG A 318 3.54 -28.35 -12.81
CA ARG A 318 4.14 -29.64 -13.19
C ARG A 318 4.10 -30.67 -12.06
N SER A 319 4.34 -30.26 -10.82
CA SER A 319 4.39 -31.17 -9.67
C SER A 319 3.02 -31.65 -9.18
N ILE A 320 2.02 -30.76 -9.18
CA ILE A 320 0.67 -31.03 -8.66
C ILE A 320 -0.31 -31.38 -9.79
N ASN A 321 0.10 -31.23 -11.05
CA ASN A 321 -0.68 -31.54 -12.25
C ASN A 321 -2.07 -30.86 -12.25
N SER A 322 -2.11 -29.62 -11.77
CA SER A 322 -3.28 -28.75 -11.64
C SER A 322 -2.85 -27.31 -11.91
N PRO A 323 -3.70 -26.46 -12.51
CA PRO A 323 -3.38 -25.04 -12.72
C PRO A 323 -3.26 -24.30 -11.38
N PHE A 324 -2.31 -23.37 -11.30
CA PHE A 324 -2.01 -22.61 -10.08
C PHE A 324 -3.14 -21.65 -9.75
N ASN A 325 -3.68 -21.79 -8.53
CA ASN A 325 -4.71 -20.92 -8.01
C ASN A 325 -4.16 -20.12 -6.82
N SER A 326 -3.90 -18.82 -7.05
CA SER A 326 -3.36 -17.90 -6.05
C SER A 326 -4.25 -17.75 -4.81
N SER A 327 -5.56 -18.00 -4.92
CA SER A 327 -6.50 -17.86 -3.81
C SER A 327 -6.53 -19.08 -2.88
N ALA A 328 -6.06 -20.23 -3.35
CA ALA A 328 -5.99 -21.50 -2.59
C ALA A 328 -4.56 -21.85 -2.16
N TRP A 329 -3.59 -20.99 -2.47
CA TRP A 329 -2.17 -21.23 -2.24
C TRP A 329 -1.72 -20.61 -0.91
N ASP A 330 -1.43 -21.46 0.08
CA ASP A 330 -0.76 -21.05 1.31
C ASP A 330 0.73 -21.43 1.22
N PRO A 331 1.65 -20.45 1.16
CA PRO A 331 3.08 -20.72 1.03
C PRO A 331 3.69 -21.50 2.20
N ARG A 332 2.98 -21.64 3.34
CA ARG A 332 3.45 -22.43 4.49
C ARG A 332 3.03 -23.90 4.43
N ILE A 333 2.04 -24.23 3.60
CA ILE A 333 1.41 -25.56 3.56
C ILE A 333 1.62 -26.23 2.20
N ASN A 334 1.55 -25.46 1.12
CA ASN A 334 1.49 -25.98 -0.25
C ASN A 334 2.86 -26.06 -0.94
N VAL A 335 3.93 -25.71 -0.24
CA VAL A 335 5.30 -25.66 -0.77
C VAL A 335 6.03 -26.96 -0.39
N PRO A 336 6.44 -27.81 -1.36
CA PRO A 336 7.18 -29.03 -1.08
C PRO A 336 8.49 -28.72 -0.34
N ALA A 337 8.66 -29.31 0.85
CA ALA A 337 9.74 -28.97 1.77
C ALA A 337 11.15 -29.21 1.21
N ASP A 338 11.29 -30.09 0.21
CA ASP A 338 12.58 -30.57 -0.29
C ASP A 338 13.16 -29.73 -1.44
N SER A 339 12.43 -28.77 -2.02
CA SER A 339 12.93 -27.98 -3.16
C SER A 339 12.78 -26.47 -3.00
N TRP A 340 11.94 -26.02 -2.06
CA TRP A 340 11.49 -24.63 -1.98
C TRP A 340 11.68 -24.01 -0.58
N ARG A 341 12.42 -24.69 0.30
CA ARG A 341 12.99 -24.03 1.48
C ARG A 341 14.00 -22.98 1.03
N ASP A 342 14.09 -21.89 1.80
CA ASP A 342 15.08 -20.84 1.59
C ASP A 342 16.48 -21.47 1.62
N LYS A 343 17.15 -21.54 0.46
CA LYS A 343 18.55 -21.96 0.37
C LYS A 343 19.51 -21.00 1.08
N VAL A 344 18.98 -19.93 1.67
CA VAL A 344 19.70 -19.08 2.62
C VAL A 344 20.22 -19.89 3.81
N GLU A 345 19.54 -20.97 4.22
CA GLU A 345 20.06 -21.90 5.24
C GLU A 345 21.18 -22.81 4.72
N GLU A 346 21.35 -22.94 3.40
CA GLU A 346 22.45 -23.70 2.75
C GLU A 346 23.64 -22.83 2.39
N LEU A 347 23.51 -21.49 2.47
CA LEU A 347 24.64 -20.59 2.32
C LEU A 347 25.54 -20.73 3.54
N ASP A 348 26.71 -21.32 3.32
CA ASP A 348 27.79 -21.33 4.30
C ASP A 348 28.33 -19.90 4.47
N LEU A 349 27.70 -19.17 5.38
CA LEU A 349 28.03 -17.79 5.72
C LEU A 349 29.48 -17.65 6.20
N ASP A 350 30.06 -18.71 6.77
CA ASP A 350 31.44 -18.71 7.23
C ASP A 350 32.39 -18.75 6.03
N THR A 351 32.11 -19.61 5.03
CA THR A 351 32.87 -19.63 3.77
C THR A 351 32.77 -18.31 3.00
N PHE A 352 31.59 -17.67 2.99
CA PHE A 352 31.42 -16.36 2.34
C PHE A 352 32.16 -15.23 3.09
N ALA A 353 32.15 -15.26 4.43
CA ALA A 353 32.91 -14.32 5.25
C ALA A 353 34.43 -14.46 5.04
N GLU A 354 34.94 -15.70 4.97
CA GLU A 354 36.35 -15.98 4.65
C GLU A 354 36.73 -15.44 3.26
N MET A 355 35.84 -15.56 2.27
CA MET A 355 36.06 -15.06 0.91
C MET A 355 36.14 -13.52 0.85
N ILE A 356 35.34 -12.83 1.68
CA ILE A 356 35.38 -11.37 1.83
C ILE A 356 36.65 -10.90 2.57
N GLU A 357 37.14 -11.66 3.55
CA GLU A 357 38.42 -11.38 4.20
C GLU A 357 39.60 -11.61 3.24
N GLN A 358 39.59 -12.71 2.47
CA GLN A 358 40.65 -13.03 1.51
C GLN A 358 40.73 -12.05 0.33
N SER A 359 39.59 -11.51 -0.12
CA SER A 359 39.55 -10.48 -1.16
C SER A 359 39.99 -9.09 -0.67
N GLY A 360 40.30 -8.93 0.63
CA GLY A 360 40.77 -7.68 1.22
C GLY A 360 39.70 -6.57 1.27
N MET A 361 38.46 -6.88 0.91
CA MET A 361 37.32 -5.96 0.93
C MET A 361 36.58 -5.96 2.28
N GLY A 362 36.82 -6.97 3.12
CA GLY A 362 36.36 -7.00 4.51
C GLY A 362 37.26 -6.18 5.44
N LYS A 363 37.11 -4.85 5.47
CA LYS A 363 37.63 -4.06 6.59
C LYS A 363 36.49 -3.48 7.41
N TRP A 364 36.34 -4.00 8.62
CA TRP A 364 35.71 -3.25 9.70
C TRP A 364 36.56 -2.00 9.96
N LEU A 365 35.98 -0.82 9.77
CA LEU A 365 36.54 0.44 10.27
C LEU A 365 36.62 0.33 11.80
N THR A 366 37.81 0.06 12.32
CA THR A 366 38.15 0.29 13.74
C THR A 366 38.21 1.77 14.05
#